data_AF-A0A352FLA1-F1
#
_entry.id   AF-A0A352FLA1-F1
#
_cell.length_a   1.000
_cell.length_b   1.000
_cell.length_c   1.000
_cell.angle_alpha   90.00
_cell.angle_beta   90.00
_cell.angle_gamma   90.00
#
_symmetry.space_group_name_H-M   'P 1'
#
loop_
_entity.id
_entity.type
_entity.pdbx_description
1 polymer ?
#
loop_
_entity_poly.entity_id
_entity_poly.type
_entity_poly.pdbx_seq_one_letter_code
_entity_poly.pdbx_strand_id
1 'polypeptide(L)' 'QNVEPLRAEIESFFDAGINHSQPVVSGADGRRALSLALRTLEQIHEHTLRIGAASFIQNS' A
#
# COMPACT_ATOMS: atom_id res chain seq x y z
N GLN A 1 6.37 -25.90 12.14
CA GLN A 1 7.22 -25.73 10.94
C GLN A 1 7.15 -24.26 10.54
N ASN A 2 8.28 -23.63 10.19
CA ASN A 2 8.31 -22.24 9.75
C ASN A 2 8.06 -22.25 8.23
N VAL A 3 6.80 -22.06 7.81
CA VAL A 3 6.45 -21.99 6.38
C VAL A 3 6.97 -20.67 5.84
N GLU A 4 7.60 -20.70 4.67
CA GLU A 4 8.07 -19.49 3.99
C GLU A 4 6.87 -18.55 3.72
N PRO A 5 6.96 -17.25 4.09
CA PRO A 5 5.79 -16.37 4.08
C PRO A 5 5.10 -16.25 2.73
N LEU A 6 5.84 -16.12 1.63
CA LEU A 6 5.26 -15.98 0.30
C LEU A 6 4.56 -17.26 -0.15
N ARG A 7 5.13 -18.43 0.15
CA ARG A 7 4.49 -19.72 -0.11
C ARG A 7 3.19 -19.86 0.64
N ALA A 8 3.16 -19.50 1.93
CA ALA A 8 1.92 -19.52 2.72
C ALA A 8 0.83 -18.60 2.12
N GLU A 9 1.23 -17.43 1.63
CA GLU A 9 0.30 -16.49 0.99
C GLU A 9 -0.28 -17.05 -0.32
N ILE A 10 0.56 -17.64 -1.17
CA ILE A 10 0.14 -18.25 -2.44
C ILE A 10 -0.79 -19.45 -2.21
N GLU A 11 -0.44 -20.33 -1.26
CA GLU A 11 -1.28 -21.48 -0.89
C GLU A 11 -2.66 -21.01 -0.39
N SER A 12 -2.68 -19.99 0.49
CA SER A 12 -3.92 -19.42 1.00
C SER A 12 -4.79 -18.79 -0.11
N PHE A 13 -4.18 -18.19 -1.13
CA PHE A 13 -4.90 -17.62 -2.25
C PHE A 13 -5.58 -18.70 -3.10
N PHE A 14 -4.87 -19.80 -3.41
CA PHE A 14 -5.46 -20.93 -4.13
C PHE A 14 -6.58 -21.59 -3.33
N ASP A 15 -6.38 -21.81 -2.04
CA ASP A 15 -7.40 -22.40 -1.16
C ASP A 15 -8.67 -21.56 -1.12
N ALA A 16 -8.56 -20.23 -1.11
CA ALA A 16 -9.71 -19.34 -1.17
C ALA A 16 -10.50 -19.50 -2.47
N GLY A 17 -9.80 -19.60 -3.61
CA GLY A 17 -10.40 -19.79 -4.92
C GLY A 17 -11.07 -21.16 -5.11
N ILE A 18 -10.38 -22.23 -4.71
CA ILE A 18 -10.86 -23.62 -4.81
C ILE A 18 -12.10 -23.84 -3.94
N ASN A 19 -12.08 -23.32 -2.71
CA ASN A 19 -13.15 -23.54 -1.74
C ASN A 19 -14.25 -22.47 -1.81
N HIS A 20 -14.19 -21.54 -2.77
CA HIS A 20 -15.10 -20.39 -2.85
C HIS A 20 -15.25 -19.64 -1.53
N SER A 21 -14.16 -19.52 -0.78
CA SER A 21 -14.15 -18.85 0.53
C SER A 21 -13.57 -17.43 0.42
N GLN A 22 -13.72 -16.64 1.47
CA GLN A 22 -13.20 -15.28 1.48
C GLN A 22 -11.67 -15.31 1.58
N PRO A 23 -10.93 -14.66 0.66
CA PRO A 23 -9.47 -14.58 0.74
C PRO A 23 -9.05 -13.73 1.94
N VAL A 24 -7.86 -13.99 2.47
CA VAL A 24 -7.27 -13.24 3.60
C VAL A 24 -7.19 -11.74 3.31
N VAL A 25 -6.93 -11.36 2.06
CA VAL A 25 -7.02 -9.99 1.56
C VAL A 25 -7.91 -9.97 0.33
N SER A 26 -9.04 -9.26 0.41
CA SER A 26 -9.92 -9.12 -0.75
C SER A 26 -9.38 -8.08 -1.74
N GLY A 27 -9.86 -8.13 -2.99
CA GLY A 27 -9.57 -7.06 -3.96
C GLY A 27 -10.07 -5.69 -3.53
N ALA A 28 -11.13 -5.63 -2.71
CA ALA A 28 -11.63 -4.38 -2.15
C ALA A 28 -10.68 -3.84 -1.05
N ASP A 29 -10.12 -4.71 -0.22
CA ASP A 29 -9.05 -4.35 0.73
C ASP A 29 -7.82 -3.81 0.01
N GLY A 30 -7.38 -4.50 -1.04
CA GLY A 30 -6.26 -4.07 -1.87
C GLY A 30 -6.46 -2.68 -2.48
N ARG A 31 -7.66 -2.38 -3.00
CA ARG A 31 -7.97 -1.03 -3.52
C ARG A 31 -7.98 0.04 -2.43
N ARG A 32 -8.47 -0.28 -1.22
CA ARG A 32 -8.41 0.66 -0.09
C ARG A 32 -6.97 0.96 0.32
N ALA A 33 -6.13 -0.07 0.43
CA ALA A 33 -4.72 0.09 0.76
C ALA A 33 -3.99 0.91 -0.30
N LEU A 34 -4.22 0.63 -1.60
CA LEU A 34 -3.64 1.40 -2.70
C LEU A 34 -4.08 2.87 -2.68
N SER A 35 -5.37 3.13 -2.44
CA SER A 35 -5.87 4.52 -2.34
C SER A 35 -5.20 5.29 -1.20
N LEU A 36 -4.99 4.64 -0.04
CA LEU A 36 -4.26 5.25 1.07
C LEU A 36 -2.81 5.55 0.70
N ALA A 37 -2.10 4.59 0.08
CA ALA A 37 -0.72 4.77 -0.35
C ALA A 37 -0.56 5.95 -1.31
N LEU A 38 -1.45 6.08 -2.30
CA LEU A 38 -1.44 7.19 -3.24
C LEU A 38 -1.65 8.55 -2.54
N ARG A 39 -2.60 8.62 -1.60
CA ARG A 39 -2.83 9.83 -0.80
C ARG A 39 -1.62 10.21 0.05
N THR A 40 -0.92 9.21 0.61
CA THR A 40 0.31 9.46 1.37
C THR A 40 1.41 10.00 0.47
N LEU A 41 1.60 9.45 -0.73
CA LEU A 41 2.57 9.95 -1.70
C LEU A 41 2.27 11.40 -2.12
N GLU A 42 1.00 11.72 -2.36
CA GLU A 42 0.55 13.08 -2.65
C GLU A 42 0.91 14.05 -1.51
N GLN A 43 0.62 13.67 -0.27
CA GLN A 43 0.93 14.49 0.91
C GLN A 43 2.44 14.71 1.09
N ILE A 44 3.26 13.71 0.79
CA ILE A 44 4.72 13.83 0.81
C ILE A 44 5.16 14.82 -0.26
N HIS A 45 4.64 14.71 -1.50
CA HIS A 45 4.97 15.62 -2.59
C HIS A 45 4.64 17.08 -2.26
N GLU A 46 3.43 17.34 -1.79
CA GLU A 46 2.97 18.68 -1.39
C GLU A 46 3.81 19.26 -0.24
N HIS A 47 4.22 18.42 0.71
CA HIS A 47 5.11 18.82 1.78
C HIS A 47 6.50 19.22 1.27
N THR A 48 7.07 18.44 0.35
CA THR A 48 8.37 18.75 -0.28
C THR A 48 8.31 20.07 -1.05
N LEU A 49 7.24 20.32 -1.82
CA LEU A 49 7.06 21.59 -2.54
C LEU A 49 7.00 22.78 -1.58
N ARG A 50 6.24 22.66 -0.48
CA ARG A 50 6.12 23.71 0.54
C ARG A 50 7.47 24.04 1.19
N ILE A 51 8.24 23.02 1.57
CA ILE A 51 9.57 23.23 2.18
C ILE A 51 10.53 23.85 1.16
N GLY A 52 10.55 23.34 -0.07
CA GLY A 52 11.38 23.88 -1.15
C GLY A 52 11.07 25.36 -1.38
N ALA A 53 9.80 25.72 -1.57
CA ALA A 53 9.38 27.11 -1.75
C ALA A 53 9.75 28.01 -0.57
N ALA A 54 9.59 27.54 0.67
CA ALA A 54 9.99 28.29 1.86
C ALA A 54 11.51 28.55 1.91
N SER A 55 12.32 27.58 1.50
CA SER A 55 13.78 27.73 1.45
C SER A 55 14.25 28.74 0.40
N PHE A 56 13.56 28.86 -0.73
CA PHE A 56 13.86 29.89 -1.73
C PHE A 56 13.53 31.30 -1.24
N ILE A 57 12.41 31.47 -0.53
CA ILE A 57 12.01 32.78 0.02
C ILE A 57 12.94 33.24 1.15
N GLN A 58 13.50 32.33 1.97
CA GLN A 58 14.45 32.69 3.03
C GLN A 58 15.85 33.09 2.53
N ASN A 59 16.23 32.66 1.33
CA ASN A 59 17.52 32.98 0.70
C ASN A 59 17.44 34.15 -0.31
N SER A 60 16.29 34.83 -0.39
CA SER A 60 16.03 36.00 -1.23
C SER A 60 15.91 37.26 -0.38
#